data_AF-A0A3E0P1F2-F1
#
_entry.id   AF-A0A3E0P1F2-F1
#
_cell.length_a   1.000
_cell.length_b   1.000
_cell.length_c   1.000
_cell.angle_alpha   90.00
_cell.angle_beta   90.00
_cell.angle_gamma   90.00
#
_symmetry.space_group_name_H-M   'P 1'
#
loop_
_entity.id
_entity.type
_entity.pdbx_description
1 polymer ?
#
loop_
_entity_poly.entity_id
_entity_poly.type
_entity_poly.pdbx_seq_one_letter_code
_entity_poly.pdbx_strand_id
1 'polypeptide(L)'
;MLRYAFGALLGLAVLGASAARAHFIWLDVRPAADGGSQAALYFSEAPEPGEPHLIGKAAATKVWLRGADGDVQEVKLAAPADESAALVAECPGKSPASLEGSWDYGVYQRGPGTGVMLQYYAKRLHGDWAAHESLARAKKLKLDLVPALSGDKLAVQVLLDGKPAGVDVVFVDPEGEQHQLETNDEGRAELDALPGRWAIRAGHVDPEKSGERDGKKYNQTWHYATLVLDVPPASASAEPELSAIDALKRARDGRAMWEDEFPGFAADLTVHYDDKELQGTVEIDADGGVTLKLPESPAADWAEEQLYSLVQHRMPDGEVSEGNVTYVDEDDSHPLGRKISLGDEDFSSAYRIKDDVIMEVNRFMGPMRFTISVMEIERNAENKYLPRSFTMNFFDSKTGELRHALGYWNSWQRVGQFDLPTKILEIDAHKGGSTTKQIMFNNLRLLADK
;
A
#
# COMPACT_ATOMS: atom_id res chain seq x y z
N MET A 1 -17.37 -25.63 -70.92
CA MET A 1 -18.06 -24.60 -70.09
C MET A 1 -17.24 -24.40 -68.84
N LEU A 2 -16.58 -23.25 -68.76
CA LEU A 2 -15.62 -22.86 -67.73
C LEU A 2 -16.42 -22.24 -66.58
N ARG A 3 -16.31 -22.76 -65.36
CA ARG A 3 -16.82 -22.08 -64.14
C ARG A 3 -15.65 -21.90 -63.19
N TYR A 4 -15.15 -20.67 -63.18
CA TYR A 4 -14.19 -20.14 -62.22
C TYR A 4 -14.83 -20.09 -60.84
N ALA A 5 -14.20 -20.73 -59.85
CA ALA A 5 -14.41 -20.42 -58.44
C ALA A 5 -13.38 -19.37 -58.05
N PHE A 6 -13.81 -18.11 -57.94
CA PHE A 6 -13.01 -17.04 -57.35
C PHE A 6 -12.97 -17.25 -55.84
N GLY A 7 -11.80 -17.57 -55.32
CA GLY A 7 -11.50 -17.42 -53.90
C GLY A 7 -11.43 -15.93 -53.56
N ALA A 8 -12.28 -15.48 -52.64
CA ALA A 8 -12.15 -14.17 -52.02
C ALA A 8 -11.12 -14.28 -50.89
N LEU A 9 -9.86 -14.00 -51.20
CA LEU A 9 -8.86 -13.62 -50.20
C LEU A 9 -9.26 -12.24 -49.66
N LEU A 10 -9.81 -12.19 -48.45
CA LEU A 10 -9.97 -10.94 -47.72
C LEU A 10 -8.57 -10.53 -47.26
N GLY A 11 -7.93 -9.63 -48.01
CA GLY A 11 -6.62 -9.11 -47.68
C GLY A 11 -6.65 -8.37 -46.34
N LEU A 12 -5.96 -8.93 -45.36
CA LEU A 12 -5.59 -8.26 -44.12
C LEU A 12 -4.68 -7.09 -44.49
N ALA A 13 -5.25 -5.90 -44.70
CA ALA A 13 -4.48 -4.68 -44.78
C ALA A 13 -3.98 -4.37 -43.36
N VAL A 14 -2.78 -4.87 -43.04
CA VAL A 14 -1.99 -4.36 -41.93
C VAL A 14 -1.61 -2.93 -42.28
N LEU A 15 -2.50 -1.99 -41.97
CA LEU A 15 -2.16 -0.60 -41.82
C LEU A 15 -1.28 -0.53 -40.57
N GLY A 16 0.03 -0.42 -40.78
CA GLY A 16 0.94 0.08 -39.76
C GLY A 16 0.49 1.48 -39.37
N ALA A 17 -0.40 1.57 -38.39
CA ALA A 17 -0.77 2.83 -37.76
C ALA A 17 0.48 3.34 -37.05
N SER A 18 1.10 4.39 -37.59
CA SER A 18 1.90 5.29 -36.75
C SER A 18 1.05 5.60 -35.52
N ALA A 19 1.56 5.33 -34.31
CA ALA A 19 0.86 5.59 -33.06
C ALA A 19 0.38 7.05 -33.06
N ALA A 20 -0.88 7.27 -33.44
CA ALA A 20 -1.48 8.58 -33.45
C ALA A 20 -1.71 8.94 -31.98
N ARG A 21 -0.85 9.84 -31.49
CA ARG A 21 -0.89 10.44 -30.16
C ARG A 21 -2.23 11.15 -29.92
N ALA A 22 -3.19 10.42 -29.36
CA ALA A 22 -4.53 10.93 -29.07
C ALA A 22 -4.61 11.40 -27.61
N HIS A 23 -5.12 12.62 -27.42
CA HIS A 23 -5.36 13.17 -26.10
C HIS A 23 -6.76 12.78 -25.61
N PHE A 24 -6.86 12.38 -24.35
CA PHE A 24 -8.10 12.05 -23.66
C PHE A 24 -8.24 12.92 -22.43
N ILE A 25 -9.46 13.12 -21.97
CA ILE A 25 -9.65 13.67 -20.62
C ILE A 25 -9.47 12.56 -19.60
N TRP A 26 -8.79 12.88 -18.50
CA TRP A 26 -8.60 11.99 -17.37
C TRP A 26 -9.01 12.72 -16.10
N LEU A 27 -9.66 12.02 -15.18
CA LEU A 27 -9.99 12.53 -13.86
C LEU A 27 -9.12 11.85 -12.82
N ASP A 28 -8.75 12.59 -11.79
CA ASP A 28 -8.05 12.06 -10.62
C ASP A 28 -8.51 12.78 -9.35
N VAL A 29 -8.29 12.12 -8.21
CA VAL A 29 -8.44 12.68 -6.87
C VAL A 29 -7.08 12.58 -6.20
N ARG A 30 -6.52 13.73 -5.83
CA ARG A 30 -5.18 13.86 -5.25
C ARG A 30 -5.25 14.45 -3.85
N PRO A 31 -4.27 14.17 -2.97
CA PRO A 31 -4.10 14.92 -1.74
C PRO A 31 -3.91 16.41 -2.04
N ALA A 32 -4.62 17.27 -1.32
CA ALA A 32 -4.40 18.72 -1.32
C ALA A 32 -3.33 19.10 -0.29
N ALA A 33 -2.67 20.24 -0.50
CA ALA A 33 -1.57 20.70 0.35
C ALA A 33 -2.01 21.04 1.80
N ASP A 34 -3.29 21.30 2.01
CA ASP A 34 -3.91 21.56 3.31
C ASP A 34 -4.43 20.29 4.00
N GLY A 35 -4.15 19.11 3.45
CA GLY A 35 -4.63 17.82 3.96
C GLY A 35 -6.03 17.43 3.47
N GLY A 36 -6.68 18.26 2.64
CA GLY A 36 -7.93 17.93 1.95
C GLY A 36 -7.72 17.03 0.72
N SER A 37 -8.79 16.87 -0.07
CA SER A 37 -8.74 16.19 -1.38
C SER A 37 -9.00 17.18 -2.51
N GLN A 38 -8.25 17.05 -3.60
CA GLN A 38 -8.36 17.89 -4.79
C GLN A 38 -8.79 17.03 -5.98
N ALA A 39 -9.87 17.42 -6.64
CA ALA A 39 -10.28 16.86 -7.92
C ALA A 39 -9.45 17.52 -9.03
N ALA A 40 -9.00 16.73 -9.98
CA ALA A 40 -8.18 17.22 -11.07
C ALA A 40 -8.58 16.59 -12.41
N LEU A 41 -8.53 17.41 -13.46
CA LEU A 41 -8.77 17.04 -14.85
C LEU A 41 -7.49 17.27 -15.65
N TYR A 42 -7.06 16.26 -16.41
CA TYR A 42 -5.99 16.36 -17.41
C TYR A 42 -6.56 16.21 -18.82
N PHE A 43 -5.83 16.72 -19.80
CA PHE A 43 -6.06 16.44 -21.20
C PHE A 43 -4.73 16.01 -21.84
N SER A 44 -4.54 14.69 -21.99
CA SER A 44 -3.24 14.05 -22.21
C SER A 44 -3.39 12.59 -22.66
N GLU A 45 -2.28 11.91 -22.96
CA GLU A 45 -2.28 10.50 -23.39
C GLU A 45 -2.49 9.49 -22.24
N ALA A 46 -2.21 9.91 -21.00
CA ALA A 46 -2.20 9.11 -19.77
C ALA A 46 -2.80 9.94 -18.61
N PRO A 47 -3.15 9.37 -17.44
CA PRO A 47 -3.81 10.10 -16.34
C PRO A 47 -2.85 11.01 -15.54
N GLU A 48 -2.07 11.82 -16.25
CA GLU A 48 -1.08 12.74 -15.74
C GLU A 48 -1.15 14.08 -16.50
N PRO A 49 -0.58 15.18 -15.94
CA PRO A 49 -0.60 16.48 -16.59
C PRO A 49 0.05 16.43 -17.97
N GLY A 50 -0.66 16.94 -18.97
CA GLY A 50 -0.19 16.98 -20.36
C GLY A 50 0.48 18.30 -20.74
N GLU A 51 0.18 18.80 -21.93
CA GLU A 51 0.73 20.05 -22.44
C GLU A 51 -0.12 21.24 -21.93
N PRO A 52 0.46 22.24 -21.22
CA PRO A 52 -0.29 23.35 -20.63
C PRO A 52 -1.16 24.14 -21.61
N HIS A 53 -0.74 24.26 -22.88
CA HIS A 53 -1.50 25.00 -23.89
C HIS A 53 -2.76 24.26 -24.39
N LEU A 54 -2.95 22.99 -24.03
CA LEU A 54 -4.10 22.18 -24.46
C LEU A 54 -5.21 22.11 -23.42
N ILE A 55 -4.91 22.23 -22.12
CA ILE A 55 -5.89 21.98 -21.04
C ILE A 55 -7.08 22.95 -21.10
N GLY A 56 -6.87 24.18 -21.57
CA GLY A 56 -7.93 25.18 -21.73
C GLY A 56 -9.06 24.73 -22.66
N LYS A 57 -8.80 23.78 -23.58
CA LYS A 57 -9.85 23.19 -24.44
C LYS A 57 -10.86 22.41 -23.62
N ALA A 58 -10.41 21.70 -22.57
CA ALA A 58 -11.24 20.86 -21.72
C ALA A 58 -11.97 21.64 -20.62
N ALA A 59 -11.89 22.98 -20.58
CA ALA A 59 -12.53 23.81 -19.56
C ALA A 59 -14.07 23.71 -19.53
N ALA A 60 -14.69 23.26 -20.63
CA ALA A 60 -16.13 23.02 -20.71
C ALA A 60 -16.56 21.64 -20.16
N THR A 61 -15.63 20.83 -19.63
CA THR A 61 -15.94 19.53 -19.05
C THR A 61 -16.82 19.71 -17.82
N LYS A 62 -17.97 19.03 -17.80
CA LYS A 62 -18.85 18.98 -16.63
C LYS A 62 -18.38 17.84 -15.74
N VAL A 63 -18.14 18.12 -14.46
CA VAL A 63 -17.66 17.13 -13.48
C VAL A 63 -18.57 17.10 -12.27
N TRP A 64 -18.83 15.90 -11.76
CA TRP A 64 -19.57 15.69 -10.51
C TRP A 64 -18.98 14.51 -9.75
N LEU A 65 -19.04 14.58 -8.42
CA LEU A 65 -18.70 13.48 -7.53
C LEU A 65 -19.99 12.75 -7.13
N ARG A 66 -19.95 11.43 -7.10
CA ARG A 66 -21.02 10.59 -6.57
C ARG A 66 -20.51 9.72 -5.43
N GLY A 67 -21.08 9.88 -4.24
CA GLY A 67 -20.76 9.07 -3.06
C GLY A 67 -21.40 7.68 -3.11
N ALA A 68 -20.94 6.78 -2.23
CA ALA A 68 -21.49 5.41 -2.11
C ALA A 68 -22.96 5.39 -1.62
N ASP A 69 -23.38 6.44 -0.92
CA ASP A 69 -24.77 6.72 -0.52
C ASP A 69 -25.67 7.14 -1.70
N GLY A 70 -25.08 7.44 -2.85
CA GLY A 70 -25.76 7.89 -4.06
C GLY A 70 -25.88 9.41 -4.17
N ASP A 71 -25.37 10.17 -3.20
CA ASP A 71 -25.39 11.64 -3.25
C ASP A 71 -24.48 12.13 -4.38
N VAL A 72 -24.98 13.11 -5.14
CA VAL A 72 -24.26 13.68 -6.30
C VAL A 72 -24.01 15.16 -6.08
N GLN A 73 -22.75 15.57 -6.18
CA GLN A 73 -22.31 16.95 -5.99
C GLN A 73 -21.56 17.44 -7.22
N GLU A 74 -21.89 18.64 -7.71
CA GLU A 74 -21.17 19.27 -8.82
C GLU A 74 -19.76 19.69 -8.38
N VAL A 75 -18.75 19.40 -9.20
CA VAL A 75 -17.36 19.81 -8.97
C VAL A 75 -16.99 20.87 -9.99
N LYS A 76 -16.85 22.12 -9.53
CA LYS A 76 -16.56 23.27 -10.38
C LYS A 76 -15.06 23.47 -10.51
N LEU A 77 -14.49 22.94 -11.59
CA LEU A 77 -13.09 23.12 -11.94
C LEU A 77 -12.76 24.60 -12.15
N ALA A 78 -11.67 25.05 -11.52
CA ALA A 78 -11.14 26.39 -11.75
C ALA A 78 -10.57 26.51 -13.16
N ALA A 79 -10.53 27.75 -13.67
CA ALA A 79 -9.78 28.06 -14.89
C ALA A 79 -8.30 27.63 -14.71
N PRO A 80 -7.62 27.21 -15.80
CA PRO A 80 -6.22 26.81 -15.70
C PRO A 80 -5.40 27.99 -15.19
N ALA A 81 -4.57 27.77 -14.18
CA ALA A 81 -3.53 28.72 -13.80
C ALA A 81 -2.49 28.81 -14.91
N ASP A 82 -1.76 29.93 -14.98
CA ASP A 82 -0.67 30.11 -15.94
C ASP A 82 0.31 28.93 -15.86
N GLU A 83 0.67 28.38 -17.03
CA GLU A 83 1.55 27.21 -17.18
C GLU A 83 1.05 25.88 -16.57
N SER A 84 -0.17 25.85 -16.02
CA SER A 84 -0.78 24.59 -15.54
C SER A 84 -1.22 23.70 -16.69
N ALA A 85 -0.96 22.40 -16.57
CA ALA A 85 -1.50 21.35 -17.43
C ALA A 85 -2.68 20.59 -16.82
N ALA A 86 -3.30 21.15 -15.78
CA ALA A 86 -4.47 20.59 -15.10
C ALA A 86 -5.50 21.66 -14.75
N LEU A 87 -6.78 21.28 -14.76
CA LEU A 87 -7.85 22.03 -14.10
C LEU A 87 -8.13 21.36 -12.76
N VAL A 88 -8.25 22.14 -11.69
CA VAL A 88 -8.40 21.62 -10.34
C VAL A 88 -9.57 22.26 -9.60
N ALA A 89 -10.11 21.54 -8.64
CA ALA A 89 -11.09 22.04 -7.67
C ALA A 89 -10.92 21.30 -6.34
N GLU A 90 -11.40 21.90 -5.26
CA GLU A 90 -11.66 21.14 -4.03
C GLU A 90 -12.59 19.95 -4.36
N CYS A 91 -12.23 18.75 -3.90
CA CYS A 91 -13.07 17.57 -4.07
C CYS A 91 -14.03 17.50 -2.88
N PRO A 92 -15.35 17.70 -3.09
CA PRO A 92 -16.28 17.80 -1.98
C PRO A 92 -16.68 16.41 -1.46
N GLY A 93 -16.44 16.11 -0.19
CA GLY A 93 -17.04 14.94 0.47
C GLY A 93 -16.25 13.61 0.40
N LYS A 94 -16.88 12.58 1.00
CA LYS A 94 -16.27 11.36 1.57
C LYS A 94 -15.80 10.34 0.52
N SER A 95 -14.76 9.60 0.91
CA SER A 95 -14.33 8.34 0.30
C SER A 95 -15.15 7.17 0.88
N PRO A 96 -15.50 6.12 0.10
CA PRO A 96 -15.24 5.95 -1.33
C PRO A 96 -16.26 6.70 -2.22
N ALA A 97 -15.83 7.05 -3.44
CA ALA A 97 -16.65 7.83 -4.39
C ALA A 97 -16.26 7.62 -5.86
N SER A 98 -17.18 7.98 -6.76
CA SER A 98 -16.99 8.02 -8.22
C SER A 98 -16.97 9.46 -8.70
N LEU A 99 -15.82 9.95 -9.15
CA LEU A 99 -15.68 11.26 -9.81
C LEU A 99 -15.87 11.07 -11.31
N GLU A 100 -16.89 11.71 -11.87
CA GLU A 100 -17.39 11.47 -13.21
C GLU A 100 -17.36 12.76 -14.03
N GLY A 101 -17.00 12.65 -15.31
CA GLY A 101 -16.87 13.80 -16.20
C GLY A 101 -17.42 13.52 -17.59
N SER A 102 -18.06 14.53 -18.18
CA SER A 102 -18.50 14.49 -19.58
C SER A 102 -18.15 15.80 -20.29
N TRP A 103 -17.60 15.66 -21.49
CA TRP A 103 -17.24 16.78 -22.34
C TRP A 103 -17.70 16.56 -23.79
N ASP A 104 -18.53 17.49 -24.26
CA ASP A 104 -18.82 17.68 -25.69
C ASP A 104 -17.70 18.54 -26.30
N TYR A 105 -16.76 17.91 -26.99
CA TYR A 105 -15.68 18.62 -27.68
C TYR A 105 -16.20 19.37 -28.93
N GLY A 106 -17.30 18.88 -29.51
CA GLY A 106 -17.85 19.35 -30.77
C GLY A 106 -17.19 18.70 -31.99
N VAL A 107 -17.29 19.36 -33.14
CA VAL A 107 -16.86 18.81 -34.43
C VAL A 107 -15.38 19.06 -34.68
N TYR A 108 -14.62 17.97 -34.74
CA TYR A 108 -13.24 17.95 -35.22
C TYR A 108 -13.21 17.69 -36.72
N GLN A 109 -12.67 18.64 -37.49
CA GLN A 109 -12.54 18.49 -38.93
C GLN A 109 -11.18 17.93 -39.30
N ARG A 110 -11.16 16.81 -40.02
CA ARG A 110 -9.93 16.22 -40.61
C ARG A 110 -9.65 16.68 -42.05
N GLY A 111 -10.50 17.54 -42.60
CA GLY A 111 -10.49 18.00 -43.98
C GLY A 111 -11.89 18.44 -44.44
N PRO A 112 -12.04 18.92 -45.69
CA PRO A 112 -13.33 19.32 -46.23
C PRO A 112 -14.33 18.13 -46.25
N GLY A 113 -15.45 18.27 -45.54
CA GLY A 113 -16.53 17.26 -45.53
C GLY A 113 -16.31 16.03 -44.63
N THR A 114 -15.18 15.94 -43.91
CA THR A 114 -14.82 14.79 -43.05
C THR A 114 -14.83 15.17 -41.57
N GLY A 115 -15.91 15.81 -41.13
CA GLY A 115 -16.10 16.19 -39.73
C GLY A 115 -16.47 15.00 -38.85
N VAL A 116 -15.89 14.93 -37.66
CA VAL A 116 -16.21 13.92 -36.64
C VAL A 116 -16.71 14.64 -35.40
N MET A 117 -17.86 14.21 -34.87
CA MET A 117 -18.31 14.67 -33.56
C MET A 117 -17.55 13.93 -32.46
N LEU A 118 -16.81 14.64 -31.61
CA LEU A 118 -16.04 14.05 -30.51
C LEU A 118 -16.79 14.23 -29.19
N GLN A 119 -16.99 13.12 -28.48
CA GLN A 119 -17.57 13.12 -27.14
C GLN A 119 -16.66 12.34 -26.19
N TYR A 120 -16.30 12.99 -25.08
CA TYR A 120 -15.43 12.39 -24.07
C TYR A 120 -16.16 12.17 -22.75
N TYR A 121 -15.77 11.09 -22.09
CA TYR A 121 -16.23 10.68 -20.78
C TYR A 121 -15.02 10.27 -19.94
N ALA A 122 -15.00 10.62 -18.67
CA ALA A 122 -13.94 10.23 -17.75
C ALA A 122 -14.56 9.78 -16.43
N LYS A 123 -13.91 8.81 -15.79
CA LYS A 123 -14.29 8.34 -14.46
C LYS A 123 -13.06 8.05 -13.62
N ARG A 124 -13.12 8.42 -12.36
CA ARG A 124 -12.16 8.05 -11.32
C ARG A 124 -12.91 7.41 -10.17
N LEU A 125 -12.58 6.16 -9.85
CA LEU A 125 -13.07 5.48 -8.66
C LEU A 125 -12.07 5.63 -7.52
N HIS A 126 -12.42 6.38 -6.49
CA HIS A 126 -11.54 6.73 -5.37
C HIS A 126 -11.97 6.03 -4.08
N GLY A 127 -11.00 5.69 -3.23
CA GLY A 127 -11.23 4.93 -1.99
C GLY A 127 -11.39 3.43 -2.22
N ASP A 128 -11.99 2.75 -1.25
CA ASP A 128 -12.38 1.35 -1.36
C ASP A 128 -13.60 1.17 -2.28
N TRP A 129 -13.45 1.53 -3.56
CA TRP A 129 -14.53 1.41 -4.53
C TRP A 129 -14.92 -0.06 -4.79
N ALA A 130 -13.99 -1.00 -4.58
CA ALA A 130 -14.18 -2.42 -4.85
C ALA A 130 -15.23 -3.04 -3.92
N ALA A 131 -15.30 -2.59 -2.66
CA ALA A 131 -16.37 -2.97 -1.73
C ALA A 131 -17.75 -2.32 -2.04
N HIS A 132 -17.81 -1.40 -2.99
CA HIS A 132 -19.00 -0.60 -3.29
C HIS A 132 -19.35 -0.64 -4.78
N GLU A 133 -19.86 -1.79 -5.25
CA GLU A 133 -20.24 -2.03 -6.65
C GLU A 133 -21.17 -0.96 -7.25
N SER A 134 -21.99 -0.30 -6.42
CA SER A 134 -22.87 0.80 -6.84
C SER A 134 -22.11 1.98 -7.43
N LEU A 135 -20.84 2.19 -7.06
CA LEU A 135 -19.98 3.24 -7.61
C LEU A 135 -19.50 2.91 -9.03
N ALA A 136 -19.33 1.62 -9.36
CA ALA A 136 -18.74 1.19 -10.62
C ALA A 136 -19.52 1.66 -11.86
N ARG A 137 -20.85 1.70 -11.82
CA ARG A 137 -21.68 2.11 -12.98
C ARG A 137 -22.08 3.59 -12.93
N ALA A 138 -21.59 4.38 -13.88
CA ALA A 138 -21.89 5.80 -14.03
C ALA A 138 -22.97 6.04 -15.08
N LYS A 139 -24.24 5.95 -14.67
CA LYS A 139 -25.41 6.04 -15.57
C LYS A 139 -25.52 7.33 -16.40
N LYS A 140 -24.84 8.40 -15.99
CA LYS A 140 -24.80 9.69 -16.71
C LYS A 140 -23.79 9.71 -17.85
N LEU A 141 -22.83 8.77 -17.87
CA LEU A 141 -21.86 8.64 -18.95
C LEU A 141 -22.47 7.80 -20.07
N LYS A 142 -22.39 8.32 -21.30
CA LYS A 142 -22.98 7.66 -22.46
C LYS A 142 -22.15 6.43 -22.86
N LEU A 143 -20.83 6.58 -22.91
CA LEU A 143 -19.88 5.48 -22.95
C LEU A 143 -19.28 5.34 -21.56
N ASP A 144 -19.52 4.22 -20.90
CA ASP A 144 -19.09 3.94 -19.53
C ASP A 144 -18.20 2.70 -19.50
N LEU A 145 -17.16 2.74 -18.67
CA LEU A 145 -16.26 1.62 -18.39
C LEU A 145 -16.57 1.13 -16.99
N VAL A 146 -17.30 0.04 -16.83
CA VAL A 146 -17.76 -0.47 -15.53
C VAL A 146 -16.77 -1.54 -15.04
N PRO A 147 -15.88 -1.23 -14.08
CA PRO A 147 -14.95 -2.21 -13.57
C PRO A 147 -15.63 -3.15 -12.56
N ALA A 148 -15.12 -4.37 -12.47
CA ALA A 148 -15.41 -5.31 -11.41
C ALA A 148 -14.10 -6.01 -11.02
N LEU A 149 -13.82 -6.07 -9.72
CA LEU A 149 -12.69 -6.80 -9.17
C LEU A 149 -13.22 -8.11 -8.56
N SER A 150 -12.70 -9.25 -8.99
CA SER A 150 -13.08 -10.56 -8.45
C SER A 150 -11.83 -11.41 -8.28
N GLY A 151 -11.41 -11.61 -7.03
CA GLY A 151 -10.15 -12.27 -6.73
C GLY A 151 -8.96 -11.53 -7.35
N ASP A 152 -8.21 -12.25 -8.18
CA ASP A 152 -7.05 -11.76 -8.93
C ASP A 152 -7.40 -11.25 -10.34
N LYS A 153 -8.69 -11.02 -10.65
CA LYS A 153 -9.12 -10.56 -11.98
C LYS A 153 -9.72 -9.16 -11.93
N LEU A 154 -9.24 -8.30 -12.83
CA LEU A 154 -9.85 -7.01 -13.12
C LEU A 154 -10.62 -7.14 -14.44
N ALA A 155 -11.95 -7.09 -14.35
CA ALA A 155 -12.83 -7.05 -15.51
C ALA A 155 -13.36 -5.64 -15.74
N VAL A 156 -13.53 -5.26 -17.01
CA VAL A 156 -14.20 -4.01 -17.41
C VAL A 156 -15.27 -4.33 -18.42
N GLN A 157 -16.51 -3.93 -18.11
CA GLN A 157 -17.61 -3.95 -19.07
C GLN A 157 -17.79 -2.56 -19.70
N VAL A 158 -17.73 -2.50 -21.02
CA VAL A 158 -17.96 -1.28 -21.81
C VAL A 158 -19.44 -1.19 -22.16
N LEU A 159 -20.07 -0.09 -21.76
CA LEU A 159 -21.47 0.18 -22.03
C LEU A 159 -21.64 1.45 -22.86
N LEU A 160 -22.30 1.35 -24.01
CA LEU A 160 -22.79 2.50 -24.80
C LEU A 160 -24.31 2.64 -24.63
N ASP A 161 -24.77 3.81 -24.19
CA ASP A 161 -26.18 4.06 -23.83
C ASP A 161 -26.73 2.98 -22.88
N GLY A 162 -25.87 2.49 -21.98
CA GLY A 162 -26.19 1.44 -21.02
C GLY A 162 -26.27 0.02 -21.59
N LYS A 163 -25.89 -0.21 -22.84
CA LYS A 163 -25.85 -1.54 -23.49
C LYS A 163 -24.41 -1.98 -23.76
N PRO A 164 -24.10 -3.29 -23.68
CA PRO A 164 -22.81 -3.84 -24.07
C PRO A 164 -22.31 -3.33 -25.43
N ALA A 165 -21.03 -2.99 -25.52
CA ALA A 165 -20.39 -2.55 -26.76
C ALA A 165 -19.15 -3.41 -27.08
N GLY A 166 -19.10 -3.92 -28.31
CA GLY A 166 -17.92 -4.55 -28.92
C GLY A 166 -16.89 -3.51 -29.34
N VAL A 167 -15.78 -3.39 -28.61
CA VAL A 167 -14.71 -2.40 -28.86
C VAL A 167 -13.37 -2.92 -28.34
N ASP A 168 -12.28 -2.28 -28.77
CA ASP A 168 -10.98 -2.43 -28.12
C ASP A 168 -10.93 -1.62 -26.81
N VAL A 169 -10.40 -2.25 -25.77
CA VAL A 169 -10.08 -1.65 -24.48
C VAL A 169 -8.57 -1.73 -24.29
N VAL A 170 -7.98 -0.58 -23.93
CA VAL A 170 -6.57 -0.51 -23.56
C VAL A 170 -6.48 -0.34 -22.05
N PHE A 171 -5.85 -1.28 -21.39
CA PHE A 171 -5.47 -1.22 -19.99
C PHE A 171 -4.00 -0.80 -19.89
N VAL A 172 -3.69 0.12 -18.99
CA VAL A 172 -2.34 0.43 -18.55
C VAL A 172 -2.25 -0.02 -17.10
N ASP A 173 -1.38 -0.99 -16.86
CA ASP A 173 -1.21 -1.59 -15.54
C ASP A 173 -0.35 -0.72 -14.60
N PRO A 174 -0.21 -1.08 -13.31
CA PRO A 174 0.58 -0.33 -12.33
C PRO A 174 2.07 -0.24 -12.66
N GLU A 175 2.58 -1.12 -13.51
CA GLU A 175 3.98 -1.10 -13.98
C GLU A 175 4.14 -0.25 -15.25
N GLY A 176 3.03 0.21 -15.84
CA GLY A 176 2.99 1.04 -17.04
C GLY A 176 2.91 0.25 -18.34
N GLU A 177 2.72 -1.07 -18.29
CA GLU A 177 2.55 -1.91 -19.48
C GLU A 177 1.14 -1.75 -20.07
N GLN A 178 1.05 -1.71 -21.40
CA GLN A 178 -0.21 -1.55 -22.11
C GLN A 178 -0.72 -2.90 -22.65
N HIS A 179 -1.95 -3.25 -22.26
CA HIS A 179 -2.65 -4.44 -22.69
C HIS A 179 -3.88 -4.04 -23.51
N GLN A 180 -3.92 -4.40 -24.80
CA GLN A 180 -5.07 -4.13 -25.67
C GLN A 180 -5.89 -5.41 -25.86
N LEU A 181 -7.16 -5.37 -25.47
CA LEU A 181 -8.10 -6.49 -25.51
C LEU A 181 -9.39 -6.08 -26.23
N GLU A 182 -9.93 -6.97 -27.05
CA GLU A 182 -11.26 -6.82 -27.64
C GLU A 182 -12.32 -7.29 -26.63
N THR A 183 -13.42 -6.56 -26.49
CA THR A 183 -14.54 -7.00 -25.64
C THR A 183 -15.30 -8.17 -26.26
N ASN A 184 -15.82 -9.06 -25.41
CA ASN A 184 -16.71 -10.15 -25.83
C ASN A 184 -18.14 -9.64 -26.15
N ASP A 185 -19.07 -10.55 -26.47
CA ASP A 185 -20.48 -10.24 -26.78
C ASP A 185 -21.23 -9.52 -25.64
N GLU A 186 -20.74 -9.62 -24.40
CA GLU A 186 -21.26 -8.92 -23.22
C GLU A 186 -20.57 -7.56 -22.99
N GLY A 187 -19.70 -7.14 -23.91
CA GLY A 187 -18.93 -5.91 -23.81
C GLY A 187 -17.82 -5.98 -22.76
N ARG A 188 -17.37 -7.17 -22.37
CA ARG A 188 -16.41 -7.39 -21.28
C ARG A 188 -15.02 -7.75 -21.80
N ALA A 189 -14.01 -7.14 -21.20
CA ALA A 189 -12.59 -7.53 -21.30
C ALA A 189 -12.03 -7.72 -19.88
N GLU A 190 -11.11 -8.66 -19.69
CA GLU A 190 -10.54 -8.98 -18.38
C GLU A 190 -9.08 -9.42 -18.45
N LEU A 191 -8.36 -9.20 -17.35
CA LEU A 191 -6.94 -9.53 -17.18
C LEU A 191 -6.62 -9.76 -15.69
N ASP A 192 -5.40 -10.23 -15.41
CA ASP A 192 -4.90 -10.40 -14.04
C ASP A 192 -4.69 -9.04 -13.37
N ALA A 193 -5.31 -8.86 -12.21
CA ALA A 193 -5.25 -7.65 -11.42
C ALA A 193 -3.92 -7.59 -10.65
N LEU A 194 -3.16 -6.53 -10.91
CA LEU A 194 -1.99 -6.16 -10.13
C LEU A 194 -2.37 -5.07 -9.10
N PRO A 195 -1.80 -5.10 -7.88
CA PRO A 195 -1.90 -3.98 -6.95
C PRO A 195 -1.44 -2.67 -7.56
N GLY A 196 -2.19 -1.61 -7.29
CA GLY A 196 -1.81 -0.25 -7.64
C GLY A 196 -2.75 0.39 -8.65
N ARG A 197 -2.26 1.46 -9.27
CA ARG A 197 -3.08 2.33 -10.12
C ARG A 197 -3.21 1.77 -11.53
N TRP A 198 -4.45 1.70 -12.01
CA TRP A 198 -4.78 1.32 -13.38
C TRP A 198 -5.34 2.52 -14.15
N ALA A 199 -4.97 2.62 -15.43
CA ALA A 199 -5.54 3.57 -16.37
C ALA A 199 -6.13 2.83 -17.56
N ILE A 200 -7.42 2.99 -17.80
CA ILE A 200 -8.13 2.20 -18.81
C ILE A 200 -8.83 3.16 -19.77
N ARG A 201 -8.80 2.85 -21.07
CA ARG A 201 -9.51 3.64 -22.09
C ARG A 201 -10.18 2.74 -23.12
N ALA A 202 -11.31 3.20 -23.63
CA ALA A 202 -11.97 2.59 -24.79
C ALA A 202 -12.53 3.66 -25.72
N GLY A 203 -12.66 3.31 -26.99
CA GLY A 203 -13.25 4.17 -28.03
C GLY A 203 -14.34 3.43 -28.79
N HIS A 204 -15.46 4.10 -29.04
CA HIS A 204 -16.53 3.60 -29.88
C HIS A 204 -16.83 4.59 -31.02
N VAL A 205 -16.91 4.08 -32.24
CA VAL A 205 -17.29 4.84 -33.43
C VAL A 205 -18.72 4.47 -33.80
N ASP A 206 -19.59 5.48 -33.86
CA ASP A 206 -20.94 5.38 -34.40
C ASP A 206 -20.94 5.96 -35.83
N PRO A 207 -20.77 5.11 -36.87
CA PRO A 207 -20.59 5.56 -38.26
C PRO A 207 -21.89 6.10 -38.88
N GLU A 208 -23.04 5.73 -38.34
CA GLU A 208 -24.35 6.14 -38.86
C GLU A 208 -24.80 7.48 -38.25
N LYS A 209 -24.19 7.88 -37.13
CA LYS A 209 -24.54 9.10 -36.41
C LYS A 209 -23.84 10.33 -36.97
N SER A 210 -24.54 10.97 -37.91
CA SER A 210 -24.16 12.22 -38.58
C SER A 210 -25.05 13.40 -38.15
N GLY A 211 -24.60 14.62 -38.44
CA GLY A 211 -25.37 15.83 -38.12
C GLY A 211 -24.61 17.13 -38.35
N GLU A 212 -25.08 18.19 -37.71
CA GLU A 212 -24.45 19.52 -37.70
C GLU A 212 -24.42 20.08 -36.27
N ARG A 213 -23.31 20.71 -35.89
CA ARG A 213 -23.11 21.37 -34.60
C ARG A 213 -22.30 22.64 -34.82
N ASP A 214 -22.80 23.76 -34.31
CA ASP A 214 -22.17 25.08 -34.44
C ASP A 214 -21.77 25.42 -35.90
N GLY A 215 -22.65 25.09 -36.85
CA GLY A 215 -22.45 25.32 -38.29
C GLY A 215 -21.47 24.35 -38.97
N LYS A 216 -20.95 23.35 -38.26
CA LYS A 216 -20.03 22.33 -38.79
C LYS A 216 -20.73 20.99 -38.95
N LYS A 217 -20.69 20.41 -40.15
CA LYS A 217 -21.22 19.08 -40.42
C LYS A 217 -20.25 17.99 -39.98
N TYR A 218 -20.80 16.86 -39.52
CA TYR A 218 -20.07 15.64 -39.22
C TYR A 218 -20.81 14.43 -39.77
N ASN A 219 -20.07 13.39 -40.18
CA ASN A 219 -20.63 12.17 -40.76
C ASN A 219 -20.61 10.97 -39.80
N GLN A 220 -19.91 11.08 -38.68
CA GLN A 220 -19.81 10.03 -37.67
C GLN A 220 -19.56 10.65 -36.29
N THR A 221 -19.89 9.89 -35.25
CA THR A 221 -19.67 10.31 -33.85
C THR A 221 -18.70 9.36 -33.17
N TRP A 222 -17.70 9.90 -32.49
CA TRP A 222 -16.71 9.15 -31.73
C TRP A 222 -16.92 9.40 -30.24
N HIS A 223 -17.02 8.32 -29.49
CA HIS A 223 -17.13 8.31 -28.05
C HIS A 223 -15.83 7.77 -27.47
N TYR A 224 -15.23 8.50 -26.54
CA TYR A 224 -14.05 8.04 -25.80
C TYR A 224 -14.31 8.07 -24.31
N ALA A 225 -14.01 6.97 -23.64
CA ALA A 225 -14.14 6.85 -22.20
C ALA A 225 -12.79 6.50 -21.58
N THR A 226 -12.49 7.13 -20.45
CA THR A 226 -11.33 6.82 -19.61
C THR A 226 -11.77 6.46 -18.19
N LEU A 227 -11.00 5.58 -17.56
CA LEU A 227 -11.21 5.12 -16.20
C LEU A 227 -9.87 5.08 -15.47
N VAL A 228 -9.82 5.70 -14.30
CA VAL A 228 -8.72 5.55 -13.34
C VAL A 228 -9.26 4.91 -12.08
N LEU A 229 -8.59 3.87 -11.60
CA LEU A 229 -8.92 3.18 -10.34
C LEU A 229 -7.62 2.72 -9.68
N ASP A 230 -7.67 2.49 -8.37
CA ASP A 230 -6.59 1.81 -7.68
C ASP A 230 -7.11 0.44 -7.25
N VAL A 231 -6.39 -0.62 -7.63
CA VAL A 231 -6.63 -1.97 -7.11
C VAL A 231 -5.86 -2.06 -5.80
N PRO A 232 -6.51 -2.35 -4.66
CA PRO A 232 -5.78 -2.54 -3.42
C PRO A 232 -4.79 -3.70 -3.59
N PRO A 233 -3.68 -3.74 -2.85
CA PRO A 233 -2.97 -4.99 -2.66
C PRO A 233 -3.98 -6.06 -2.34
N ALA A 234 -3.90 -7.19 -3.06
CA ALA A 234 -4.73 -8.33 -2.79
C ALA A 234 -4.70 -8.50 -1.27
N SER A 235 -5.85 -8.26 -0.62
CA SER A 235 -6.03 -8.77 0.71
C SER A 235 -5.77 -10.25 0.50
N ALA A 236 -4.73 -10.78 1.15
CA ALA A 236 -4.47 -12.20 1.15
C ALA A 236 -5.84 -12.85 1.30
N SER A 237 -6.27 -13.60 0.27
CA SER A 237 -7.57 -14.23 0.17
C SER A 237 -8.03 -14.57 1.58
N ALA A 238 -9.06 -13.90 2.09
CA ALA A 238 -9.35 -13.91 3.52
C ALA A 238 -9.53 -15.35 4.00
N GLU A 239 -8.43 -15.93 4.50
CA GLU A 239 -8.52 -16.77 5.67
C GLU A 239 -9.27 -15.92 6.70
N PRO A 240 -10.29 -16.48 7.36
CA PRO A 240 -11.01 -15.74 8.38
C PRO A 240 -9.99 -15.08 9.31
N GLU A 241 -10.16 -13.77 9.56
CA GLU A 241 -9.29 -13.02 10.45
C GLU A 241 -9.11 -13.86 11.73
N LEU A 242 -7.86 -14.17 12.06
CA LEU A 242 -7.56 -14.91 13.27
C LEU A 242 -8.22 -14.20 14.45
N SER A 243 -8.72 -14.96 15.42
CA SER A 243 -9.12 -14.33 16.67
C SER A 243 -7.91 -13.59 17.26
N ALA A 244 -8.12 -12.51 18.02
CA ALA A 244 -7.02 -11.73 18.59
C ALA A 244 -6.05 -12.59 19.41
N ILE A 245 -6.57 -13.66 20.03
CA ILE A 245 -5.77 -14.65 20.76
C ILE A 245 -4.93 -15.53 19.81
N ASP A 246 -5.50 -15.98 18.69
CA ASP A 246 -4.76 -16.79 17.72
C ASP A 246 -3.73 -15.95 16.96
N ALA A 247 -4.01 -14.68 16.70
CA ALA A 247 -3.02 -13.74 16.16
C ALA A 247 -1.85 -13.54 17.12
N LEU A 248 -2.11 -13.39 18.42
CA LEU A 248 -1.06 -13.31 19.44
C LEU A 248 -0.24 -14.60 19.53
N LYS A 249 -0.88 -15.77 19.53
CA LYS A 249 -0.20 -17.07 19.54
C LYS A 249 0.69 -17.23 18.32
N ARG A 250 0.16 -16.99 17.12
CA ARG A 250 0.93 -17.01 15.88
C ARG A 250 2.14 -16.09 15.94
N ALA A 251 1.98 -14.88 16.47
CA ALA A 251 3.08 -13.92 16.59
C ALA A 251 4.13 -14.34 17.64
N ARG A 252 3.74 -15.07 18.69
CA ARG A 252 4.71 -15.65 19.64
C ARG A 252 5.44 -16.85 19.05
N ASP A 253 4.72 -17.74 18.38
CA ASP A 253 5.28 -18.92 17.72
C ASP A 253 6.24 -18.54 16.58
N GLY A 254 5.96 -17.41 15.92
CA GLY A 254 6.82 -16.83 14.88
C GLY A 254 8.13 -16.25 15.43
N ARG A 255 8.30 -16.07 16.74
CA ARG A 255 9.50 -15.49 17.33
C ARG A 255 10.60 -16.54 17.47
N ALA A 256 11.82 -16.23 17.03
CA ALA A 256 12.95 -17.12 17.23
C ALA A 256 13.32 -17.18 18.73
N MET A 257 13.42 -18.39 19.28
CA MET A 257 13.69 -18.65 20.70
C MET A 257 14.84 -19.65 20.83
N TRP A 258 15.49 -19.69 21.99
CA TRP A 258 16.43 -20.72 22.39
C TRP A 258 15.64 -21.90 22.99
N GLU A 259 14.95 -22.64 22.12
CA GLU A 259 14.15 -23.83 22.42
C GLU A 259 14.99 -25.12 22.29
N ASP A 260 14.39 -26.30 22.49
CA ASP A 260 14.96 -27.60 22.11
C ASP A 260 16.43 -27.84 22.53
N GLU A 261 16.63 -28.18 23.80
CA GLU A 261 17.94 -28.59 24.35
C GLU A 261 19.03 -27.51 24.20
N PHE A 262 18.68 -26.23 24.34
CA PHE A 262 19.65 -25.14 24.34
C PHE A 262 20.76 -25.38 25.38
N PRO A 263 22.02 -25.58 24.96
CA PRO A 263 23.10 -25.94 25.89
C PRO A 263 23.68 -24.72 26.61
N GLY A 264 23.25 -23.51 26.24
CA GLY A 264 23.93 -22.27 26.59
C GLY A 264 25.02 -21.88 25.57
N PHE A 265 25.60 -20.69 25.74
CA PHE A 265 26.73 -20.23 24.94
C PHE A 265 27.73 -19.41 25.74
N ALA A 266 28.94 -19.29 25.22
CA ALA A 266 29.96 -18.38 25.71
C ALA A 266 30.47 -17.48 24.58
N ALA A 267 30.87 -16.26 24.95
CA ALA A 267 31.46 -15.29 24.05
C ALA A 267 32.48 -14.39 24.76
N ASP A 268 33.45 -13.89 24.01
CA ASP A 268 34.30 -12.78 24.42
C ASP A 268 33.58 -11.48 24.09
N LEU A 269 33.53 -10.55 25.03
CA LEU A 269 32.79 -9.29 24.89
C LEU A 269 33.74 -8.12 24.66
N THR A 270 33.34 -7.24 23.74
CA THR A 270 33.82 -5.86 23.69
C THR A 270 32.63 -4.94 23.95
N VAL A 271 32.67 -4.20 25.05
CA VAL A 271 31.60 -3.31 25.49
C VAL A 271 32.06 -1.87 25.32
N HIS A 272 31.34 -1.10 24.51
CA HIS A 272 31.52 0.34 24.38
C HIS A 272 30.44 1.07 25.15
N TYR A 273 30.85 2.12 25.87
CA TYR A 273 29.96 3.07 26.52
C TYR A 273 30.53 4.46 26.30
N ASP A 274 29.99 5.16 25.30
CA ASP A 274 30.59 6.35 24.68
C ASP A 274 32.09 6.11 24.36
N ASP A 275 32.97 6.90 24.96
CA ASP A 275 34.43 6.85 24.75
C ASP A 275 35.13 5.73 25.53
N LYS A 276 34.40 4.97 26.36
CA LYS A 276 34.97 3.88 27.16
C LYS A 276 34.80 2.55 26.45
N GLU A 277 35.85 1.73 26.53
CA GLU A 277 35.85 0.34 26.07
C GLU A 277 36.20 -0.59 27.23
N LEU A 278 35.48 -1.70 27.36
CA LEU A 278 35.77 -2.80 28.27
C LEU A 278 35.83 -4.10 27.49
N GLN A 279 36.68 -5.01 27.96
CA GLN A 279 36.78 -6.35 27.44
C GLN A 279 36.55 -7.36 28.56
N GLY A 280 35.88 -8.46 28.22
CA GLY A 280 35.49 -9.48 29.18
C GLY A 280 34.91 -10.70 28.51
N THR A 281 34.19 -11.51 29.28
CA THR A 281 33.54 -12.73 28.77
C THR A 281 32.16 -12.87 29.36
N VAL A 282 31.26 -13.50 28.62
CA VAL A 282 29.96 -13.94 29.13
C VAL A 282 29.79 -15.44 28.90
N GLU A 283 29.14 -16.08 29.85
CA GLU A 283 28.55 -17.40 29.72
C GLU A 283 27.05 -17.30 30.04
N ILE A 284 26.20 -17.76 29.13
CA ILE A 284 24.77 -17.95 29.37
C ILE A 284 24.56 -19.46 29.41
N ASP A 285 24.10 -19.99 30.53
CA ASP A 285 23.85 -21.42 30.68
C ASP A 285 22.51 -21.86 30.05
N ALA A 286 22.25 -23.18 30.06
CA ALA A 286 21.05 -23.78 29.49
C ALA A 286 19.74 -23.29 30.12
N ASP A 287 19.78 -22.80 31.36
CA ASP A 287 18.62 -22.27 32.08
C ASP A 287 18.49 -20.74 31.93
N GLY A 288 19.38 -20.12 31.14
CA GLY A 288 19.44 -18.67 30.94
C GLY A 288 20.21 -17.91 32.04
N GLY A 289 20.92 -18.61 32.91
CA GLY A 289 21.79 -18.00 33.92
C GLY A 289 22.93 -17.22 33.27
N VAL A 290 23.07 -15.93 33.59
CA VAL A 290 24.12 -15.05 33.05
C VAL A 290 25.31 -15.01 34.00
N THR A 291 26.49 -15.41 33.53
CA THR A 291 27.77 -15.22 34.21
C THR A 291 28.63 -14.23 33.42
N LEU A 292 28.65 -12.97 33.86
CA LEU A 292 29.41 -11.89 33.24
C LEU A 292 30.74 -11.65 33.97
N LYS A 293 31.84 -11.56 33.22
CA LYS A 293 33.17 -11.20 33.73
C LYS A 293 33.64 -9.92 33.05
N LEU A 294 33.34 -8.77 33.64
CA LEU A 294 33.81 -7.45 33.23
C LEU A 294 34.34 -6.68 34.44
N PRO A 295 35.25 -5.69 34.25
CA PRO A 295 35.63 -4.77 35.32
C PRO A 295 34.42 -3.96 35.81
N GLU A 296 34.24 -3.90 37.14
CA GLU A 296 33.15 -3.14 37.78
C GLU A 296 33.10 -1.70 37.29
N SER A 297 31.97 -1.31 36.68
CA SER A 297 31.75 0.01 36.11
C SER A 297 30.30 0.14 35.64
N PRO A 298 29.81 1.38 35.39
CA PRO A 298 28.48 1.59 34.80
C PRO A 298 28.28 0.89 33.45
N ALA A 299 29.36 0.64 32.71
CA ALA A 299 29.29 -0.08 31.44
C ALA A 299 29.14 -1.60 31.64
N ALA A 300 29.68 -2.15 32.73
CA ALA A 300 29.42 -3.53 33.12
C ALA A 300 27.96 -3.71 33.60
N ASP A 301 27.46 -2.77 34.43
CA ASP A 301 26.07 -2.79 34.91
C ASP A 301 25.08 -2.76 33.72
N TRP A 302 25.28 -1.83 32.78
CA TRP A 302 24.46 -1.75 31.57
C TRP A 302 24.56 -3.03 30.72
N ALA A 303 25.77 -3.58 30.53
CA ALA A 303 25.93 -4.80 29.76
C ALA A 303 25.21 -5.98 30.41
N GLU A 304 25.24 -6.09 31.74
CA GLU A 304 24.51 -7.10 32.50
C GLU A 304 23.00 -6.98 32.29
N GLU A 305 22.44 -5.76 32.41
CA GLU A 305 21.01 -5.48 32.16
C GLU A 305 20.58 -5.88 30.73
N GLN A 306 21.39 -5.56 29.72
CA GLN A 306 21.11 -5.95 28.33
C GLN A 306 21.15 -7.46 28.14
N LEU A 307 22.08 -8.16 28.78
CA LEU A 307 22.18 -9.62 28.71
C LEU A 307 20.98 -10.28 29.38
N TYR A 308 20.54 -9.82 30.54
CA TYR A 308 19.32 -10.32 31.17
C TYR A 308 18.08 -10.09 30.30
N SER A 309 17.94 -8.89 29.72
CA SER A 309 16.84 -8.58 28.81
C SER A 309 16.86 -9.47 27.57
N LEU A 310 18.02 -9.68 26.96
CA LEU A 310 18.19 -10.61 25.84
C LEU A 310 17.72 -12.02 26.21
N VAL A 311 18.21 -12.56 27.33
CA VAL A 311 17.83 -13.91 27.80
C VAL A 311 16.31 -14.00 27.98
N GLN A 312 15.70 -13.04 28.66
CA GLN A 312 14.23 -13.02 28.86
C GLN A 312 13.45 -13.03 27.55
N HIS A 313 14.00 -12.46 26.48
CA HIS A 313 13.34 -12.42 25.17
C HIS A 313 13.62 -13.64 24.29
N ARG A 314 14.60 -14.49 24.63
CA ARG A 314 15.00 -15.67 23.86
C ARG A 314 14.67 -16.99 24.55
N MET A 315 14.68 -17.05 25.88
CA MET A 315 14.26 -18.24 26.63
C MET A 315 12.74 -18.43 26.53
N PRO A 316 12.25 -19.66 26.41
CA PRO A 316 10.81 -19.94 26.28
C PRO A 316 9.97 -19.23 27.35
N ASP A 317 8.88 -18.60 26.91
CA ASP A 317 7.92 -17.97 27.84
C ASP A 317 7.21 -19.08 28.65
N GLY A 318 6.92 -18.82 29.93
CA GLY A 318 5.99 -19.67 30.68
C GLY A 318 4.54 -19.54 30.17
N GLU A 319 3.64 -20.44 30.59
CA GLU A 319 2.21 -20.32 30.30
C GLU A 319 1.67 -18.97 30.82
N VAL A 320 1.31 -18.07 29.91
CA VAL A 320 0.68 -16.79 30.25
C VAL A 320 -0.83 -17.01 30.39
N SER A 321 -1.46 -16.52 31.46
CA SER A 321 -2.92 -16.56 31.59
C SER A 321 -3.57 -15.54 30.67
N GLU A 322 -4.17 -15.99 29.57
CA GLU A 322 -4.69 -15.16 28.49
C GLU A 322 -6.20 -14.93 28.59
N GLY A 323 -6.64 -14.29 29.67
CA GLY A 323 -8.08 -14.22 29.99
C GLY A 323 -8.93 -13.43 29.00
N ASN A 324 -8.43 -12.33 28.43
CA ASN A 324 -9.25 -11.35 27.67
C ASN A 324 -8.49 -10.67 26.52
N VAL A 325 -7.85 -11.43 25.62
CA VAL A 325 -7.19 -10.83 24.43
C VAL A 325 -8.23 -10.45 23.37
N THR A 326 -8.31 -9.17 23.03
CA THR A 326 -9.32 -8.65 22.07
C THR A 326 -8.73 -7.63 21.11
N TYR A 327 -9.25 -7.55 19.88
CA TYR A 327 -8.98 -6.41 19.00
C TYR A 327 -9.59 -5.13 19.57
N VAL A 328 -8.86 -4.03 19.47
CA VAL A 328 -9.27 -2.71 19.97
C VAL A 328 -9.19 -1.62 18.91
N ASP A 329 -8.89 -1.99 17.65
CA ASP A 329 -9.01 -1.13 16.50
C ASP A 329 -10.02 -1.67 15.48
N GLU A 330 -10.69 -0.73 14.80
CA GLU A 330 -11.64 -0.99 13.72
C GLU A 330 -10.94 -1.01 12.34
N ASP A 331 -9.73 -0.45 12.25
CA ASP A 331 -8.95 -0.29 11.02
C ASP A 331 -7.91 -1.43 10.88
N ASP A 332 -8.00 -2.18 9.79
CA ASP A 332 -7.07 -3.26 9.44
C ASP A 332 -5.94 -2.82 8.47
N SER A 333 -5.93 -1.56 8.05
CA SER A 333 -4.94 -1.00 7.12
C SER A 333 -3.70 -0.40 7.78
N HIS A 334 -3.65 -0.37 9.11
CA HIS A 334 -2.53 0.23 9.84
C HIS A 334 -1.19 -0.43 9.43
N PRO A 335 -0.13 0.34 9.12
CA PRO A 335 1.11 -0.21 8.54
C PRO A 335 1.85 -1.20 9.45
N LEU A 336 1.61 -1.14 10.77
CA LEU A 336 2.12 -2.05 11.80
C LEU A 336 1.13 -3.16 12.19
N GLY A 337 0.02 -3.32 11.46
CA GLY A 337 -0.99 -4.34 11.69
C GLY A 337 -2.00 -4.02 12.80
N ARG A 338 -2.88 -5.00 13.08
CA ARG A 338 -4.04 -4.89 13.99
C ARG A 338 -3.61 -4.70 15.44
N LYS A 339 -4.39 -3.94 16.20
CA LYS A 339 -4.14 -3.66 17.61
C LYS A 339 -4.97 -4.57 18.50
N ILE A 340 -4.28 -5.26 19.40
CA ILE A 340 -4.89 -6.08 20.44
C ILE A 340 -4.66 -5.46 21.83
N SER A 341 -5.61 -5.66 22.74
CA SER A 341 -5.44 -5.50 24.18
C SER A 341 -5.24 -6.86 24.80
N LEU A 342 -4.33 -6.99 25.78
CA LEU A 342 -4.12 -8.26 26.49
C LEU A 342 -5.00 -8.41 27.73
N GLY A 343 -5.69 -7.33 28.15
CA GLY A 343 -6.60 -7.35 29.29
C GLY A 343 -5.90 -7.55 30.65
N ASP A 344 -4.59 -7.31 30.73
CA ASP A 344 -3.80 -7.37 31.95
C ASP A 344 -3.97 -6.08 32.78
N GLU A 345 -4.42 -6.25 34.03
CA GLU A 345 -4.71 -5.11 34.91
C GLU A 345 -3.45 -4.30 35.27
N ASP A 346 -2.32 -4.99 35.46
CA ASP A 346 -1.08 -4.37 35.95
C ASP A 346 -0.41 -3.46 34.92
N PHE A 347 -0.44 -3.83 33.64
CA PHE A 347 0.24 -3.05 32.60
C PHE A 347 -0.68 -2.45 31.54
N SER A 348 -1.96 -2.82 31.48
CA SER A 348 -2.88 -2.38 30.42
C SER A 348 -2.23 -2.50 29.04
N SER A 349 -1.66 -3.68 28.76
CA SER A 349 -0.82 -3.92 27.60
C SER A 349 -1.64 -3.90 26.31
N ALA A 350 -1.11 -3.23 25.28
CA ALA A 350 -1.68 -3.24 23.95
C ALA A 350 -0.60 -3.41 22.88
N TYR A 351 -0.77 -4.41 22.01
CA TYR A 351 0.22 -4.75 20.97
C TYR A 351 -0.34 -4.46 19.59
N ARG A 352 0.54 -4.15 18.64
CA ARG A 352 0.20 -4.26 17.21
C ARG A 352 0.87 -5.49 16.63
N ILE A 353 0.09 -6.30 15.91
CA ILE A 353 0.54 -7.53 15.27
C ILE A 353 0.34 -7.40 13.77
N LYS A 354 1.41 -7.65 13.02
CA LYS A 354 1.38 -7.75 11.57
C LYS A 354 1.89 -9.13 11.19
N ASP A 355 1.07 -9.86 10.44
CA ASP A 355 1.35 -11.25 10.04
C ASP A 355 1.65 -12.14 11.27
N ASP A 356 2.89 -12.59 11.41
CA ASP A 356 3.41 -13.40 12.52
C ASP A 356 4.40 -12.63 13.40
N VAL A 357 4.34 -11.28 13.41
CA VAL A 357 5.29 -10.43 14.13
C VAL A 357 4.57 -9.46 15.07
N ILE A 358 5.02 -9.40 16.32
CA ILE A 358 4.67 -8.32 17.25
C ILE A 358 5.46 -7.06 16.84
N MET A 359 4.78 -6.11 16.20
CA MET A 359 5.38 -4.90 15.64
C MET A 359 5.43 -3.75 16.65
N GLU A 360 4.47 -3.69 17.57
CA GLU A 360 4.44 -2.66 18.60
C GLU A 360 4.02 -3.24 19.94
N VAL A 361 4.65 -2.79 21.02
CA VAL A 361 4.32 -3.15 22.40
C VAL A 361 4.09 -1.87 23.18
N ASN A 362 2.89 -1.68 23.73
CA ASN A 362 2.59 -0.59 24.66
C ASN A 362 2.33 -1.18 26.03
N ARG A 363 2.95 -0.62 27.07
CA ARG A 363 2.69 -0.99 28.48
C ARG A 363 2.71 0.24 29.38
N PHE A 364 1.91 0.20 30.42
CA PHE A 364 1.89 1.16 31.52
C PHE A 364 2.59 0.55 32.74
N MET A 365 3.50 1.29 33.35
CA MET A 365 4.25 0.89 34.54
C MET A 365 4.20 2.05 35.54
N GLY A 366 3.09 2.14 36.29
CA GLY A 366 2.87 3.20 37.27
C GLY A 366 3.01 4.60 36.65
N PRO A 367 4.02 5.42 37.05
CA PRO A 367 4.20 6.78 36.53
C PRO A 367 4.75 6.84 35.10
N MET A 368 5.13 5.71 34.50
CA MET A 368 5.68 5.65 33.16
C MET A 368 4.80 4.80 32.24
N ARG A 369 4.80 5.10 30.95
CA ARG A 369 4.41 4.15 29.91
C ARG A 369 5.53 4.05 28.90
N PHE A 370 5.69 2.91 28.26
CA PHE A 370 6.61 2.79 27.14
C PHE A 370 5.94 2.21 25.91
N THR A 371 6.47 2.59 24.75
CA THR A 371 6.12 2.02 23.45
C THR A 371 7.38 1.48 22.81
N ILE A 372 7.41 0.18 22.52
CA ILE A 372 8.43 -0.43 21.66
C ILE A 372 7.85 -0.52 20.26
N SER A 373 8.57 -0.03 19.26
CA SER A 373 8.17 -0.12 17.83
C SER A 373 9.27 -0.78 17.03
N VAL A 374 8.97 -1.95 16.45
CA VAL A 374 9.87 -2.71 15.58
C VAL A 374 9.85 -2.10 14.18
N MET A 375 11.03 -1.78 13.66
CA MET A 375 11.23 -1.21 12.34
C MET A 375 11.73 -2.24 11.34
N GLU A 376 12.57 -3.16 11.79
CA GLU A 376 13.19 -4.19 10.96
C GLU A 376 13.32 -5.49 11.75
N ILE A 377 13.05 -6.61 11.07
CA ILE A 377 13.29 -7.96 11.56
C ILE A 377 14.20 -8.71 10.59
N GLU A 378 14.88 -9.70 11.11
CA GLU A 378 15.57 -10.72 10.34
C GLU A 378 14.87 -12.06 10.54
N ARG A 379 14.70 -12.84 9.47
CA ARG A 379 14.15 -14.19 9.57
C ARG A 379 15.27 -15.22 9.56
N ASN A 380 15.19 -16.18 10.45
CA ASN A 380 16.16 -17.26 10.57
C ASN A 380 15.84 -18.44 9.60
N ALA A 381 16.59 -19.53 9.69
CA ALA A 381 16.41 -20.69 8.80
C ALA A 381 15.05 -21.37 8.94
N GLU A 382 14.42 -21.28 10.11
CA GLU A 382 13.07 -21.80 10.40
C GLU A 382 11.98 -20.76 10.10
N ASN A 383 12.34 -19.66 9.42
CA ASN A 383 11.48 -18.53 9.09
C ASN A 383 10.92 -17.78 10.33
N LYS A 384 11.47 -18.02 11.52
CA LYS A 384 11.15 -17.30 12.76
C LYS A 384 11.87 -15.94 12.81
N TYR A 385 11.26 -14.93 13.42
CA TYR A 385 11.78 -13.57 13.43
C TYR A 385 12.68 -13.27 14.63
N LEU A 386 13.71 -12.47 14.34
CA LEU A 386 14.64 -11.85 15.27
C LEU A 386 14.54 -10.33 15.09
N PRO A 387 14.38 -9.53 16.16
CA PRO A 387 14.36 -8.08 16.01
C PRO A 387 15.72 -7.58 15.54
N ARG A 388 15.74 -6.80 14.46
CA ARG A 388 16.96 -6.20 13.89
C ARG A 388 17.10 -4.74 14.27
N SER A 389 16.03 -3.97 14.14
CA SER A 389 15.98 -2.57 14.59
C SER A 389 14.63 -2.25 15.20
N PHE A 390 14.65 -1.57 16.34
CA PHE A 390 13.46 -1.11 17.03
C PHE A 390 13.76 0.11 17.88
N THR A 391 12.72 0.84 18.27
CA THR A 391 12.82 1.93 19.25
C THR A 391 12.06 1.57 20.51
N MET A 392 12.46 2.13 21.64
CA MET A 392 11.71 2.10 22.89
C MET A 392 11.57 3.52 23.42
N ASN A 393 10.35 4.04 23.41
CA ASN A 393 10.04 5.41 23.80
C ASN A 393 9.33 5.41 25.15
N PHE A 394 9.87 6.14 26.11
CA PHE A 394 9.33 6.28 27.46
C PHE A 394 8.61 7.61 27.62
N PHE A 395 7.39 7.55 28.12
CA PHE A 395 6.54 8.71 28.36
C PHE A 395 6.12 8.77 29.82
N ASP A 396 5.93 9.98 30.32
CA ASP A 396 5.17 10.21 31.55
C ASP A 396 3.72 9.73 31.34
N SER A 397 3.24 8.81 32.17
CA SER A 397 1.91 8.22 31.96
C SER A 397 0.76 9.19 32.20
N LYS A 398 0.99 10.29 32.93
CA LYS A 398 -0.04 11.31 33.25
C LYS A 398 -0.05 12.43 32.24
N THR A 399 1.13 12.94 31.85
CA THR A 399 1.23 14.12 30.97
C THR A 399 1.39 13.75 29.50
N GLY A 400 1.82 12.52 29.19
CA GLY A 400 2.17 12.11 27.84
C GLY A 400 3.49 12.67 27.33
N GLU A 401 4.25 13.39 28.15
CA GLU A 401 5.55 13.94 27.78
C GLU A 401 6.57 12.83 27.52
N LEU A 402 7.25 12.87 26.36
CA LEU A 402 8.37 11.99 26.06
C LEU A 402 9.52 12.31 27.02
N ARG A 403 9.92 11.32 27.83
CA ARG A 403 11.04 11.44 28.78
C ARG A 403 12.36 11.05 28.14
N HIS A 404 12.35 9.99 27.35
CA HIS A 404 13.54 9.32 26.87
C HIS A 404 13.18 8.41 25.67
N ALA A 405 14.01 8.39 24.63
CA ALA A 405 13.90 7.46 23.51
C ALA A 405 15.19 6.63 23.35
N LEU A 406 15.05 5.32 23.26
CA LEU A 406 16.13 4.38 22.95
C LEU A 406 15.96 3.86 21.52
N GLY A 407 17.05 3.84 20.75
CA GLY A 407 17.13 3.17 19.45
C GLY A 407 18.03 1.96 19.54
N TYR A 408 17.56 0.81 19.05
CA TYR A 408 18.30 -0.44 19.06
C TYR A 408 18.63 -0.91 17.65
N TRP A 409 19.81 -1.49 17.52
CA TRP A 409 20.21 -2.26 16.35
C TRP A 409 20.98 -3.51 16.77
N ASN A 410 20.42 -4.67 16.45
CA ASN A 410 20.99 -5.97 16.82
C ASN A 410 21.53 -6.67 15.58
N SER A 411 22.42 -7.64 15.75
CA SER A 411 22.71 -8.61 14.69
C SER A 411 22.91 -10.00 15.28
N TRP A 412 22.73 -11.00 14.43
CA TRP A 412 22.63 -12.40 14.83
C TRP A 412 23.58 -13.26 14.00
N GLN A 413 24.00 -14.39 14.55
CA GLN A 413 24.72 -15.44 13.85
C GLN A 413 24.17 -16.79 14.28
N ARG A 414 23.91 -17.66 13.29
CA ARG A 414 23.58 -19.06 13.54
C ARG A 414 24.81 -19.83 14.00
N VAL A 415 24.72 -20.49 15.16
CA VAL A 415 25.73 -21.42 15.70
C VAL A 415 25.00 -22.71 16.11
N GLY A 416 25.32 -23.82 15.44
CA GLY A 416 24.47 -25.02 15.53
C GLY A 416 23.08 -24.72 15.00
N GLN A 417 22.05 -24.95 15.81
CA GLN A 417 20.65 -24.61 15.50
C GLN A 417 20.19 -23.27 16.10
N PHE A 418 21.05 -22.58 16.85
CA PHE A 418 20.68 -21.40 17.63
C PHE A 418 21.15 -20.10 16.98
N ASP A 419 20.27 -19.10 16.95
CA ASP A 419 20.64 -17.74 16.56
C ASP A 419 21.13 -16.97 17.79
N LEU A 420 22.42 -16.64 17.82
CA LEU A 420 23.09 -15.98 18.93
C LEU A 420 23.41 -14.51 18.58
N PRO A 421 23.40 -13.58 19.55
CA PRO A 421 23.71 -12.18 19.28
C PRO A 421 25.18 -12.03 18.87
N THR A 422 25.44 -11.23 17.84
CA THR A 422 26.79 -10.77 17.48
C THR A 422 27.01 -9.31 17.85
N LYS A 423 25.93 -8.53 17.89
CA LYS A 423 25.95 -7.11 18.27
C LYS A 423 24.64 -6.72 18.92
N ILE A 424 24.73 -5.87 19.94
CA ILE A 424 23.63 -5.05 20.47
C ILE A 424 24.15 -3.60 20.46
N LEU A 425 23.49 -2.71 19.73
CA LEU A 425 23.74 -1.27 19.75
C LEU A 425 22.53 -0.58 20.35
N GLU A 426 22.76 0.29 21.33
CA GLU A 426 21.76 1.18 21.93
C GLU A 426 22.20 2.63 21.73
N ILE A 427 21.29 3.45 21.20
CA ILE A 427 21.42 4.90 21.17
C ILE A 427 20.34 5.47 22.08
N ASP A 428 20.78 6.08 23.17
CA ASP A 428 19.94 6.68 24.20
C ASP A 428 19.86 8.19 23.93
N ALA A 429 18.67 8.69 23.60
CA ALA A 429 18.40 10.09 23.34
C ALA A 429 17.56 10.71 24.47
N HIS A 430 18.18 11.54 25.29
CA HIS A 430 17.58 12.15 26.47
C HIS A 430 17.76 13.67 26.48
N LYS A 431 17.13 14.34 27.46
CA LYS A 431 17.25 15.79 27.60
C LYS A 431 18.69 16.19 27.91
N GLY A 432 19.36 16.80 26.93
CA GLY A 432 20.72 17.34 27.07
C GLY A 432 21.77 16.66 26.20
N GLY A 433 21.44 15.57 25.50
CA GLY A 433 22.39 14.91 24.60
C GLY A 433 21.97 13.50 24.20
N SER A 434 22.95 12.69 23.85
CA SER A 434 22.78 11.28 23.53
C SER A 434 23.95 10.46 24.04
N THR A 435 23.67 9.23 24.48
CA THR A 435 24.67 8.22 24.87
C THR A 435 24.65 7.10 23.85
N THR A 436 25.82 6.61 23.42
CA THR A 436 25.92 5.46 22.51
C THR A 436 26.61 4.30 23.21
N LYS A 437 25.96 3.13 23.23
CA LYS A 437 26.45 1.95 23.94
C LYS A 437 26.39 0.73 23.02
N GLN A 438 27.37 -0.15 23.08
CA GLN A 438 27.44 -1.32 22.21
C GLN A 438 28.02 -2.52 22.94
N ILE A 439 27.46 -3.70 22.70
CA ILE A 439 28.07 -4.99 23.04
C ILE A 439 28.39 -5.70 21.73
N MET A 440 29.65 -6.09 21.54
CA MET A 440 30.07 -7.01 20.49
C MET A 440 30.37 -8.37 21.10
N PHE A 441 29.84 -9.42 20.50
CA PHE A 441 30.06 -10.80 20.90
C PHE A 441 31.02 -11.45 19.91
N ASN A 442 32.20 -11.85 20.39
CA ASN A 442 33.26 -12.45 19.60
C ASN A 442 33.51 -13.89 20.06
N ASN A 443 34.09 -14.72 19.20
CA ASN A 443 34.43 -16.12 19.51
C ASN A 443 33.23 -16.92 20.10
N LEU A 444 32.04 -16.62 19.58
CA LEU A 444 30.77 -17.27 19.94
C LEU A 444 30.84 -18.77 19.76
N ARG A 445 30.45 -19.49 20.81
CA ARG A 445 30.40 -20.95 20.83
C ARG A 445 29.32 -21.45 21.77
N LEU A 446 28.68 -22.55 21.41
CA LEU A 446 27.81 -23.28 22.32
C LEU A 446 28.63 -23.88 23.46
N LEU A 447 28.03 -24.00 24.63
CA LEU A 447 28.61 -24.80 25.71
C LEU A 447 28.49 -26.29 25.33
N ALA A 448 29.43 -27.10 25.81
CA ALA A 448 29.33 -28.55 25.63
C ALA A 448 28.16 -29.08 26.46
N ASP A 449 27.43 -30.06 25.93
CA ASP A 449 26.38 -30.78 26.67
C ASP A 449 26.96 -31.29 28.00
N LYS A 450 26.34 -30.90 29.12
CA LYS A 450 26.76 -31.33 30.47
C LYS A 450 26.38 -32.76 30.76
#